data_AF-A0A938M5S0-F1
#
_entry.id   AF-A0A938M5S0-F1
#
_cell.length_a   1.000
_cell.length_b   1.000
_cell.length_c   1.000
_cell.angle_alpha   90.00
_cell.angle_beta   90.00
_cell.angle_gamma   90.00
#
_symmetry.space_group_name_H-M   'P 1'
#
loop_
_entity.id
_entity.type
_entity.pdbx_description
1 polymer ?
#
loop_
_entity_poly.entity_id
_entity_poly.type
_entity_poly.pdbx_seq_one_letter_code
_entity_poly.pdbx_strand_id
1 'polypeptide(L)'
;AYFKFVNAVVEKVLRVHPDVWFGCLAYSCIGKPPVKVGVHPRVIPFMTYDTMQLLDPERRRNHEALVKAWGEKCTFLGRYDYTYGDHHVPPRLYLHHWANYVRWARDHKVRAWYAETYPFFGEAPKYYVMPRIWWNPDRDVDTILDEWYRLAFGQAAAPMKAYFDHWETYWTKRVTQSEYFQRCKNEQYLMGGPGWLEGLTTDDIEKADAWIAQGKQLADTPQTRARVAVMARSWEYYRAIMQTYIARGKSADRLSVDNALALLEGKNVPLTQPLRALYDSLMRDPILIFTWNASYPYGTAERAPFLDAAETFLDTRDERLGQKLRSLSQGADSQLAGLAKTILAIAEGRAQNLVPNSGFEAQNPLDGWWCGMHRGTGTARLTGERPYEGAHAVEVTGTFDGYGGVFRKDVPVKPGKRYLFMLRARWEGEPGAGTTCQMLTQFCDATGRILPDSLRSYSFRCTAEWRAFTLETRPAPQETVSLVARVDALGQPKTGHRTCFDALEVCEIVSN
;
A
#
# COMPACT_ATOMS: atom_id res chain seq x y z
N ALA A 1 -22.15 24.69 -22.06
CA ALA A 1 -22.69 25.47 -20.92
C ALA A 1 -21.56 26.05 -20.08
N TYR A 2 -20.61 25.24 -19.62
CA TYR A 2 -19.52 25.65 -18.71
C TYR A 2 -18.73 26.91 -19.15
N PHE A 3 -18.11 26.93 -20.34
CA PHE A 3 -17.31 28.10 -20.75
C PHE A 3 -18.13 29.37 -21.02
N LYS A 4 -19.45 29.27 -21.29
CA LYS A 4 -20.32 30.47 -21.33
C LYS A 4 -20.43 31.10 -19.94
N PHE A 5 -20.62 30.26 -18.92
CA PHE A 5 -20.65 30.70 -17.53
C PHE A 5 -19.30 31.30 -17.11
N VAL A 6 -18.19 30.63 -17.40
CA VAL A 6 -16.83 31.13 -17.08
C VAL A 6 -16.59 32.49 -17.71
N ASN A 7 -16.83 32.65 -19.02
CA ASN A 7 -16.61 33.93 -19.68
C ASN A 7 -17.46 35.07 -19.08
N ALA A 8 -18.73 34.81 -18.77
CA ALA A 8 -19.61 35.80 -18.16
C ALA A 8 -19.18 36.22 -16.74
N VAL A 9 -18.60 35.31 -15.96
CA VAL A 9 -18.01 35.64 -14.65
C VAL A 9 -16.76 36.50 -14.84
N VAL A 10 -15.88 36.12 -15.75
CA VAL A 10 -14.63 36.84 -16.03
C VAL A 10 -14.91 38.28 -16.47
N GLU A 11 -15.84 38.49 -17.40
CA GLU A 11 -16.24 39.83 -17.86
C GLU A 11 -16.73 40.74 -16.73
N LYS A 12 -17.43 40.18 -15.73
CA LYS A 12 -17.92 40.96 -14.58
C LYS A 12 -16.79 41.31 -13.62
N VAL A 13 -15.93 40.35 -13.30
CA VAL A 13 -14.81 40.56 -12.36
C VAL A 13 -13.80 41.55 -12.93
N LEU A 14 -13.50 41.49 -14.23
CA LEU A 14 -12.54 42.39 -14.88
C LEU A 14 -12.97 43.86 -14.90
N ARG A 15 -14.26 44.17 -14.70
CA ARG A 15 -14.73 45.55 -14.52
C ARG A 15 -14.24 46.18 -13.21
N VAL A 16 -13.94 45.36 -12.22
CA VAL A 16 -13.49 45.79 -10.89
C VAL A 16 -12.00 45.48 -10.67
N HIS A 17 -11.53 44.34 -11.19
CA HIS A 17 -10.15 43.87 -11.07
C HIS A 17 -9.57 43.59 -12.46
N PRO A 18 -9.05 44.59 -13.19
CA PRO A 18 -8.72 44.46 -14.62
C PRO A 18 -7.50 43.57 -14.93
N ASP A 19 -6.65 43.32 -13.93
CA ASP A 19 -5.35 42.66 -14.13
C ASP A 19 -5.28 41.21 -13.63
N VAL A 20 -6.39 40.65 -13.14
CA VAL A 20 -6.39 39.28 -12.63
C VAL A 20 -6.53 38.23 -13.74
N TRP A 21 -5.95 37.05 -13.50
CA TRP A 21 -6.07 35.86 -14.33
C TRP A 21 -6.94 34.82 -13.65
N PHE A 22 -7.64 33.99 -14.45
CA PHE A 22 -8.57 32.98 -13.95
C PHE A 22 -8.10 31.59 -14.34
N GLY A 23 -7.83 30.74 -13.36
CA GLY A 23 -7.53 29.33 -13.58
C GLY A 23 -8.81 28.48 -13.64
N CYS A 24 -8.84 27.48 -14.51
CA CYS A 24 -9.82 26.40 -14.43
C CYS A 24 -9.20 25.05 -14.83
N LEU A 25 -9.67 23.93 -14.29
CA LEU A 25 -9.17 22.62 -14.69
C LEU A 25 -9.78 22.19 -16.03
N ALA A 26 -8.95 21.76 -16.97
CA ALA A 26 -9.38 21.02 -18.17
C ALA A 26 -9.36 19.52 -17.84
N TYR A 27 -10.30 19.09 -17.00
CA TYR A 27 -10.33 17.76 -16.40
C TYR A 27 -11.59 16.98 -16.79
N SER A 28 -11.46 15.66 -16.98
CA SER A 28 -12.57 14.73 -17.20
C SER A 28 -13.54 15.23 -18.29
N CYS A 29 -14.80 15.50 -17.97
CA CYS A 29 -15.85 15.92 -18.89
C CYS A 29 -15.59 17.27 -19.61
N ILE A 30 -14.58 18.03 -19.16
CA ILE A 30 -14.12 19.28 -19.79
C ILE A 30 -12.65 19.22 -20.23
N GLY A 31 -12.10 18.02 -20.45
CA GLY A 31 -10.71 17.83 -20.88
C GLY A 31 -10.39 18.33 -22.30
N LYS A 32 -11.39 18.40 -23.19
CA LYS A 32 -11.25 18.92 -24.56
C LYS A 32 -11.68 20.39 -24.66
N PRO A 33 -11.07 21.19 -25.55
CA PRO A 33 -11.45 22.59 -25.72
C PRO A 33 -12.91 22.73 -26.19
N PRO A 34 -13.59 23.83 -25.82
CA PRO A 34 -14.96 24.07 -26.27
C PRO A 34 -15.00 24.29 -27.79
N VAL A 35 -15.97 23.66 -28.46
CA VAL A 35 -16.16 23.77 -29.92
C VAL A 35 -17.10 24.90 -30.33
N LYS A 36 -18.11 25.22 -29.50
CA LYS A 36 -19.18 26.20 -29.84
C LYS A 36 -18.92 27.61 -29.32
N VAL A 37 -17.98 27.79 -28.39
CA VAL A 37 -17.71 29.08 -27.73
C VAL A 37 -16.22 29.28 -27.58
N GLY A 38 -15.76 30.53 -27.70
CA GLY A 38 -14.39 30.90 -27.38
C GLY A 38 -14.13 30.85 -25.88
N VAL A 39 -12.85 30.83 -25.51
CA VAL A 39 -12.38 30.97 -24.12
C VAL A 39 -11.92 32.41 -23.94
N HIS A 40 -12.35 33.06 -22.86
CA HIS A 40 -11.97 34.44 -22.58
C HIS A 40 -10.42 34.55 -22.48
N PRO A 41 -9.75 35.57 -23.06
CA PRO A 41 -8.28 35.66 -23.11
C PRO A 41 -7.55 35.70 -21.76
N ARG A 42 -8.27 36.00 -20.67
CA ARG A 42 -7.80 36.01 -19.27
C ARG A 42 -7.99 34.68 -18.53
N VAL A 43 -8.50 33.65 -19.20
CA VAL A 43 -8.67 32.30 -18.63
C VAL A 43 -7.49 31.43 -19.02
N ILE A 44 -6.94 30.72 -18.03
CA ILE A 44 -5.85 29.76 -18.17
C ILE A 44 -6.43 28.37 -17.83
N PRO A 45 -6.72 27.53 -18.83
CA PRO A 45 -7.10 26.15 -18.59
C PRO A 45 -5.88 25.32 -18.20
N PHE A 46 -5.99 24.60 -17.08
CA PHE A 46 -4.96 23.73 -16.53
C PHE A 46 -5.19 22.30 -17.03
N MET A 47 -4.31 21.86 -17.92
CA MET A 47 -4.27 20.51 -18.47
C MET A 47 -3.84 19.54 -17.38
N THR A 48 -4.75 18.70 -16.91
CA THR A 48 -4.46 17.63 -15.95
C THR A 48 -3.84 16.47 -16.70
N TYR A 49 -2.60 16.06 -16.37
CA TYR A 49 -1.99 14.80 -16.83
C TYR A 49 -0.69 14.53 -16.07
N ASP A 50 -0.45 13.27 -15.74
CA ASP A 50 0.82 12.84 -15.15
C ASP A 50 1.92 12.81 -16.23
N THR A 51 2.92 13.67 -16.08
CA THR A 51 4.01 13.80 -17.07
C THR A 51 4.77 12.49 -17.31
N MET A 52 4.85 11.59 -16.32
CA MET A 52 5.54 10.31 -16.50
C MET A 52 4.85 9.44 -17.56
N GLN A 53 3.53 9.53 -17.71
CA GLN A 53 2.81 8.79 -18.75
C GLN A 53 3.24 9.16 -20.17
N LEU A 54 3.83 10.35 -20.35
CA LEU A 54 4.34 10.83 -21.64
C LEU A 54 5.66 10.15 -22.06
N LEU A 55 6.18 9.21 -21.25
CA LEU A 55 7.22 8.27 -21.69
C LEU A 55 6.72 7.34 -22.79
N ASP A 56 5.40 7.08 -22.83
CA ASP A 56 4.77 6.37 -23.94
C ASP A 56 4.61 7.32 -25.16
N PRO A 57 5.17 6.99 -26.33
CA PRO A 57 5.12 7.87 -27.50
C PRO A 57 3.70 8.16 -28.00
N GLU A 58 2.78 7.20 -27.89
CA GLU A 58 1.40 7.40 -28.33
C GLU A 58 0.66 8.34 -27.38
N ARG A 59 0.77 8.11 -26.06
CA ARG A 59 0.23 9.00 -25.03
C ARG A 59 0.79 10.41 -25.19
N ARG A 60 2.10 10.53 -25.46
CA ARG A 60 2.75 11.82 -25.73
C ARG A 60 2.15 12.52 -26.94
N ARG A 61 2.03 11.85 -28.09
CA ARG A 61 1.42 12.45 -29.29
C ARG A 61 -0.02 12.92 -29.04
N ASN A 62 -0.82 12.10 -28.39
CA ASN A 62 -2.22 12.43 -28.07
C ASN A 62 -2.30 13.64 -27.13
N HIS A 63 -1.45 13.68 -26.11
CA HIS A 63 -1.38 14.80 -25.18
C HIS A 63 -0.91 16.10 -25.85
N GLU A 64 0.15 16.04 -26.66
CA GLU A 64 0.67 17.21 -27.37
C GLU A 64 -0.33 17.78 -28.38
N ALA A 65 -1.08 16.91 -29.07
CA ALA A 65 -2.19 17.33 -29.95
C ALA A 65 -3.28 18.06 -29.17
N LEU A 66 -3.63 17.58 -27.97
CA LEU A 66 -4.61 18.22 -27.11
C LEU A 66 -4.13 19.58 -26.59
N VAL A 67 -2.86 19.70 -26.21
CA VAL A 67 -2.24 20.98 -25.80
C VAL A 67 -2.29 21.98 -26.95
N LYS A 68 -1.95 21.57 -28.18
CA LYS A 68 -2.03 22.44 -29.37
C LYS A 68 -3.46 22.90 -29.63
N ALA A 69 -4.44 21.99 -29.57
CA ALA A 69 -5.86 22.33 -29.76
C ALA A 69 -6.37 23.33 -28.70
N TRP A 70 -5.93 23.20 -27.45
CA TRP A 70 -6.21 24.20 -26.41
C TRP A 70 -5.49 25.52 -26.67
N GLY A 71 -4.25 25.47 -27.15
CA GLY A 71 -3.43 26.62 -27.50
C GLY A 71 -4.01 27.47 -28.64
N GLU A 72 -4.81 26.89 -29.54
CA GLU A 72 -5.58 27.63 -30.55
C GLU A 72 -6.73 28.46 -29.95
N LYS A 73 -7.19 28.12 -28.75
CA LYS A 73 -8.35 28.77 -28.09
C LYS A 73 -7.95 29.75 -26.99
N CYS A 74 -6.71 29.69 -26.50
CA CYS A 74 -6.29 30.41 -25.29
C CYS A 74 -4.99 31.20 -25.51
N THR A 75 -4.83 32.28 -24.73
CA THR A 75 -3.59 33.06 -24.67
C THR A 75 -2.48 32.24 -24.00
N PHE A 76 -2.79 31.67 -22.84
CA PHE A 76 -1.88 30.83 -22.07
C PHE A 76 -2.59 29.56 -21.60
N LEU A 77 -1.80 28.53 -21.34
CA LEU A 77 -2.23 27.27 -20.76
C LEU A 77 -1.55 27.07 -19.40
N GLY A 78 -2.23 26.30 -18.56
CA GLY A 78 -1.70 25.78 -17.31
C GLY A 78 -1.41 24.29 -17.44
N ARG A 79 -0.48 23.80 -16.64
CA ARG A 79 -0.29 22.36 -16.39
C ARG A 79 -0.71 22.04 -14.96
N TYR A 80 -1.50 21.01 -14.79
CA TYR A 80 -1.79 20.38 -13.51
C TYR A 80 -1.16 18.98 -13.54
N ASP A 81 -0.02 18.82 -12.87
CA ASP A 81 0.80 17.61 -12.94
C ASP A 81 0.65 16.74 -11.68
N TYR A 82 0.63 15.43 -11.86
CA TYR A 82 0.52 14.46 -10.77
C TYR A 82 1.91 13.88 -10.46
N THR A 83 2.73 14.70 -9.82
CA THR A 83 4.14 14.41 -9.50
C THR A 83 4.33 13.66 -8.19
N TYR A 84 3.32 12.88 -7.78
CA TYR A 84 3.26 12.15 -6.52
C TYR A 84 4.55 11.44 -6.17
N GLY A 85 4.87 11.43 -4.86
CA GLY A 85 5.98 10.68 -4.29
C GLY A 85 5.56 9.74 -3.16
N ASP A 86 4.75 10.23 -2.23
CA ASP A 86 4.34 9.52 -1.00
C ASP A 86 3.36 8.33 -1.26
N HIS A 87 3.03 8.06 -2.52
CA HIS A 87 2.23 6.92 -2.99
C HIS A 87 3.05 5.78 -3.61
N HIS A 88 4.36 5.97 -3.78
CA HIS A 88 5.19 5.07 -4.57
C HIS A 88 6.42 4.60 -3.81
N VAL A 89 6.83 3.39 -4.15
CA VAL A 89 8.07 2.75 -3.71
C VAL A 89 8.63 2.04 -4.92
N PRO A 90 9.93 2.11 -5.25
CA PRO A 90 11.01 2.95 -4.71
C PRO A 90 10.81 4.46 -5.03
N PRO A 91 11.74 5.39 -4.69
CA PRO A 91 11.63 6.81 -5.08
C PRO A 91 11.25 7.00 -6.54
N ARG A 92 10.13 7.67 -6.80
CA ARG A 92 9.58 7.94 -8.13
C ARG A 92 10.22 9.16 -8.77
N LEU A 93 11.25 8.88 -9.58
CA LEU A 93 12.03 9.89 -10.31
C LEU A 93 11.94 9.72 -11.83
N TYR A 94 11.84 10.87 -12.51
CA TYR A 94 11.79 10.98 -13.98
C TYR A 94 12.15 12.43 -14.39
N LEU A 95 13.14 13.02 -13.71
CA LEU A 95 13.47 14.44 -13.76
C LEU A 95 13.97 14.88 -15.15
N HIS A 96 14.71 14.03 -15.85
CA HIS A 96 15.18 14.31 -17.20
C HIS A 96 14.02 14.38 -18.20
N HIS A 97 13.13 13.39 -18.15
CA HIS A 97 11.92 13.35 -18.96
C HIS A 97 10.99 14.52 -18.63
N TRP A 98 10.81 14.81 -17.34
CA TRP A 98 9.98 15.91 -16.88
C TRP A 98 10.51 17.27 -17.36
N ALA A 99 11.81 17.54 -17.24
CA ALA A 99 12.41 18.79 -17.71
C ALA A 99 12.34 18.92 -19.24
N ASN A 100 12.52 17.82 -19.99
CA ASN A 100 12.28 17.80 -21.44
C ASN A 100 10.85 18.24 -21.78
N TYR A 101 9.86 17.71 -21.06
CA TYR A 101 8.47 18.09 -21.26
C TYR A 101 8.20 19.55 -20.86
N VAL A 102 8.77 20.05 -19.75
CA VAL A 102 8.62 21.45 -19.34
C VAL A 102 9.13 22.42 -20.42
N ARG A 103 10.29 22.14 -21.02
CA ARG A 103 10.81 22.93 -22.16
C ARG A 103 9.83 22.94 -23.33
N TRP A 104 9.38 21.75 -23.75
CA TRP A 104 8.40 21.64 -24.83
C TRP A 104 7.10 22.39 -24.49
N ALA A 105 6.60 22.27 -23.26
CA ALA A 105 5.36 22.90 -22.81
C ALA A 105 5.46 24.43 -22.82
N ARG A 106 6.61 25.00 -22.40
CA ARG A 106 6.91 26.43 -22.51
C ARG A 106 6.79 26.90 -23.97
N ASP A 107 7.27 26.13 -24.93
CA ASP A 107 7.20 26.52 -26.34
C ASP A 107 5.78 26.43 -26.92
N HIS A 108 4.85 25.80 -26.17
CA HIS A 108 3.45 25.59 -26.54
C HIS A 108 2.47 26.30 -25.60
N LYS A 109 2.78 27.56 -25.25
CA LYS A 109 1.93 28.48 -24.46
C LYS A 109 1.65 28.07 -23.00
N VAL A 110 2.26 27.02 -22.46
CA VAL A 110 2.12 26.69 -21.03
C VAL A 110 2.94 27.71 -20.22
N ARG A 111 2.28 28.48 -19.35
CA ARG A 111 2.89 29.54 -18.53
C ARG A 111 2.55 29.46 -17.05
N ALA A 112 1.62 28.60 -16.68
CA ALA A 112 1.30 28.32 -15.28
C ALA A 112 1.48 26.83 -15.00
N TRP A 113 1.93 26.51 -13.78
CA TRP A 113 2.13 25.13 -13.35
C TRP A 113 1.60 24.96 -11.93
N TYR A 114 0.79 23.93 -11.74
CA TYR A 114 0.42 23.39 -10.46
C TYR A 114 0.81 21.91 -10.45
N ALA A 115 1.38 21.44 -9.34
CA ALA A 115 1.78 20.04 -9.21
C ALA A 115 1.26 19.49 -7.89
N GLU A 116 0.50 18.40 -7.95
CA GLU A 116 0.30 17.56 -6.78
C GLU A 116 1.58 16.75 -6.57
N THR A 117 2.38 17.21 -5.61
CA THR A 117 3.70 16.62 -5.33
C THR A 117 3.70 15.77 -4.07
N TYR A 118 2.87 16.11 -3.06
CA TYR A 118 2.75 15.44 -1.76
C TYR A 118 4.10 14.92 -1.24
N PRO A 119 4.94 15.83 -0.71
CA PRO A 119 6.36 15.57 -0.61
C PRO A 119 6.67 14.45 0.39
N PHE A 120 7.44 13.46 -0.04
CA PHE A 120 8.15 12.52 0.80
C PHE A 120 9.64 12.65 0.48
N PHE A 121 10.44 13.08 1.47
CA PHE A 121 11.84 13.46 1.24
C PHE A 121 12.79 12.29 0.92
N GLY A 122 12.31 11.05 0.81
CA GLY A 122 13.02 9.98 0.08
C GLY A 122 13.23 10.30 -1.41
N GLU A 123 12.50 11.28 -1.96
CA GLU A 123 12.63 11.78 -3.33
C GLU A 123 13.23 13.19 -3.40
N ALA A 124 14.02 13.57 -2.39
CA ALA A 124 14.53 14.94 -2.23
C ALA A 124 15.11 15.63 -3.49
N PRO A 125 15.82 14.98 -4.44
CA PRO A 125 16.31 15.68 -5.63
C PRO A 125 15.18 16.31 -6.45
N LYS A 126 13.98 15.72 -6.45
CA LYS A 126 12.78 16.24 -7.13
C LYS A 126 12.47 17.67 -6.68
N TYR A 127 12.54 17.93 -5.37
CA TYR A 127 12.18 19.21 -4.77
C TYR A 127 13.26 20.28 -4.94
N TYR A 128 14.48 19.89 -5.34
CA TYR A 128 15.55 20.82 -5.68
C TYR A 128 15.57 21.18 -7.17
N VAL A 129 15.34 20.19 -8.03
CA VAL A 129 15.43 20.31 -9.49
C VAL A 129 14.21 21.00 -10.07
N MET A 130 12.99 20.58 -9.69
CA MET A 130 11.76 21.08 -10.31
C MET A 130 11.61 22.61 -10.23
N PRO A 131 11.83 23.27 -9.06
CA PRO A 131 11.76 24.74 -8.99
C PRO A 131 12.79 25.46 -9.86
N ARG A 132 14.00 24.90 -10.01
CA ARG A 132 15.06 25.50 -10.84
C ARG A 132 14.74 25.41 -12.32
N ILE A 133 14.14 24.31 -12.76
CA ILE A 133 13.68 24.12 -14.13
C ILE A 133 12.44 24.97 -14.41
N TRP A 134 11.52 25.15 -13.46
CA TRP A 134 10.41 26.11 -13.63
C TRP A 134 10.92 27.54 -13.76
N TRP A 135 11.95 27.93 -13.01
CA TRP A 135 12.58 29.24 -13.13
C TRP A 135 13.27 29.44 -14.48
N ASN A 136 14.01 28.43 -14.95
CA ASN A 136 14.64 28.44 -16.26
C ASN A 136 14.66 27.03 -16.89
N PRO A 137 13.73 26.75 -17.84
CA PRO A 137 13.62 25.43 -18.47
C PRO A 137 14.83 25.00 -19.30
N ASP A 138 15.66 25.95 -19.76
CA ASP A 138 16.85 25.67 -20.59
C ASP A 138 18.06 25.22 -19.77
N ARG A 139 17.97 25.23 -18.44
CA ARG A 139 19.03 24.68 -17.60
C ARG A 139 19.18 23.18 -17.84
N ASP A 140 20.43 22.76 -17.85
CA ASP A 140 20.80 21.36 -17.86
C ASP A 140 20.45 20.69 -16.52
N VAL A 141 19.83 19.52 -16.59
CA VAL A 141 19.34 18.79 -15.40
C VAL A 141 20.50 18.16 -14.66
N ASP A 142 21.47 17.59 -15.37
CA ASP A 142 22.65 16.96 -14.77
C ASP A 142 23.45 17.99 -13.96
N THR A 143 23.67 19.20 -14.51
CA THR A 143 24.31 20.31 -13.79
C THR A 143 23.60 20.65 -12.48
N ILE A 144 22.25 20.67 -12.46
CA ILE A 144 21.48 20.98 -11.24
C ILE A 144 21.56 19.82 -10.23
N LEU A 145 21.50 18.58 -10.72
CA LEU A 145 21.61 17.38 -9.89
C LEU A 145 23.00 17.27 -9.25
N ASP A 146 24.06 17.48 -10.01
CA ASP A 146 25.43 17.47 -9.50
C ASP A 146 25.67 18.56 -8.46
N GLU A 147 25.12 19.76 -8.68
CA GLU A 147 25.09 20.83 -7.69
C GLU A 147 24.38 20.36 -6.40
N TRP A 148 23.21 19.74 -6.53
CA TRP A 148 22.45 19.21 -5.40
C TRP A 148 23.20 18.14 -4.62
N TYR A 149 23.73 17.12 -5.30
CA TYR A 149 24.46 16.02 -4.65
C TYR A 149 25.67 16.55 -3.88
N ARG A 150 26.44 17.47 -4.48
CA ARG A 150 27.58 18.11 -3.83
C ARG A 150 27.16 18.90 -2.59
N LEU A 151 26.12 19.73 -2.69
CA LEU A 151 25.65 20.57 -1.58
C LEU A 151 24.97 19.76 -0.47
N ALA A 152 24.23 18.71 -0.83
CA ALA A 152 23.51 17.87 0.11
C ALA A 152 24.46 16.90 0.83
N PHE A 153 25.38 16.26 0.11
CA PHE A 153 26.09 15.07 0.62
C PHE A 153 27.61 15.21 0.68
N GLY A 154 28.22 16.26 0.11
CA GLY A 154 29.67 16.44 0.16
C GLY A 154 30.41 15.23 -0.43
N GLN A 155 31.30 14.61 0.35
CA GLN A 155 32.02 13.41 -0.09
C GLN A 155 31.11 12.20 -0.40
N ALA A 156 29.89 12.16 0.15
CA ALA A 156 28.90 11.13 -0.15
C ALA A 156 28.09 11.41 -1.44
N ALA A 157 28.43 12.44 -2.23
CA ALA A 157 27.70 12.79 -3.45
C ALA A 157 27.64 11.66 -4.49
N ALA A 158 28.77 10.99 -4.75
CA ALA A 158 28.86 9.94 -5.77
C ALA A 158 27.93 8.73 -5.52
N PRO A 159 27.92 8.08 -4.34
CA PRO A 159 26.99 6.99 -4.09
C PRO A 159 25.52 7.45 -4.07
N MET A 160 25.23 8.67 -3.61
CA MET A 160 23.85 9.19 -3.66
C MET A 160 23.40 9.43 -5.10
N LYS A 161 24.27 9.95 -5.97
CA LYS A 161 23.98 10.06 -7.41
C LYS A 161 23.64 8.70 -8.01
N ALA A 162 24.48 7.70 -7.78
CA ALA A 162 24.25 6.35 -8.30
C ALA A 162 22.92 5.74 -7.82
N TYR A 163 22.57 5.96 -6.55
CA TYR A 163 21.29 5.54 -5.98
C TYR A 163 20.09 6.16 -6.71
N PHE A 164 20.09 7.48 -6.93
CA PHE A 164 18.95 8.15 -7.56
C PHE A 164 18.89 7.94 -9.08
N ASP A 165 20.03 7.90 -9.78
CA ASP A 165 20.12 7.57 -11.20
C ASP A 165 19.56 6.16 -11.49
N HIS A 166 19.83 5.21 -10.59
CA HIS A 166 19.28 3.86 -10.68
C HIS A 166 17.75 3.86 -10.62
N TRP A 167 17.16 4.58 -9.67
CA TRP A 167 15.71 4.66 -9.55
C TRP A 167 15.05 5.44 -10.68
N GLU A 168 15.66 6.52 -11.17
CA GLU A 168 15.16 7.19 -12.38
C GLU A 168 15.18 6.24 -13.59
N THR A 169 16.24 5.44 -13.74
CA THR A 169 16.31 4.41 -14.79
C THR A 169 15.25 3.34 -14.61
N TYR A 170 15.00 2.88 -13.38
CA TYR A 170 13.95 1.92 -13.06
C TYR A 170 12.57 2.41 -13.54
N TRP A 171 12.20 3.62 -13.12
CA TRP A 171 10.91 4.24 -13.44
C TRP A 171 10.78 4.52 -14.94
N THR A 172 11.82 5.04 -15.58
CA THR A 172 11.73 5.46 -16.99
C THR A 172 11.84 4.31 -17.99
N LYS A 173 12.47 3.18 -17.62
CA LYS A 173 12.70 2.04 -18.54
C LYS A 173 11.96 0.77 -18.18
N ARG A 174 11.91 0.38 -16.90
CA ARG A 174 11.34 -0.90 -16.47
C ARG A 174 9.86 -0.79 -16.11
N VAL A 175 9.46 0.26 -15.40
CA VAL A 175 8.05 0.46 -15.06
C VAL A 175 7.19 0.65 -16.31
N THR A 176 7.70 1.31 -17.35
CA THR A 176 6.98 1.48 -18.64
C THR A 176 6.68 0.16 -19.35
N GLN A 177 7.39 -0.92 -19.03
CA GLN A 177 7.19 -2.27 -19.56
C GLN A 177 6.25 -3.13 -18.69
N SER A 178 5.84 -2.64 -17.51
CA SER A 178 4.96 -3.38 -16.59
C SER A 178 3.51 -3.45 -17.07
N GLU A 179 2.78 -4.48 -16.65
CA GLU A 179 1.33 -4.56 -16.88
C GLU A 179 0.59 -3.40 -16.21
N TYR A 180 1.07 -2.96 -15.03
CA TYR A 180 0.60 -1.77 -14.35
C TYR A 180 0.59 -0.52 -15.24
N PHE A 181 1.71 -0.21 -15.89
CA PHE A 181 1.79 0.99 -16.73
C PHE A 181 0.84 0.91 -17.93
N GLN A 182 0.64 -0.29 -18.48
CA GLN A 182 -0.31 -0.55 -19.57
C GLN A 182 -1.77 -0.46 -19.11
N ARG A 183 -2.09 -0.96 -17.92
CA ARG A 183 -3.40 -0.84 -17.27
C ARG A 183 -3.81 0.63 -17.12
N CYS A 184 -2.87 1.50 -16.75
CA CYS A 184 -3.11 2.93 -16.57
C CYS A 184 -3.25 3.72 -17.89
N LYS A 185 -3.28 3.09 -19.09
CA LYS A 185 -3.30 3.81 -20.38
C LYS A 185 -4.42 4.84 -20.55
N ASN A 186 -5.55 4.61 -19.90
CA ASN A 186 -6.72 5.50 -19.94
C ASN A 186 -6.90 6.29 -18.64
N GLU A 187 -5.93 6.21 -17.72
CA GLU A 187 -5.98 6.91 -16.44
C GLU A 187 -5.30 8.27 -16.53
N GLN A 188 -5.75 9.19 -15.66
CA GLN A 188 -5.22 10.55 -15.62
C GLN A 188 -3.84 10.62 -14.94
N TYR A 189 -3.58 9.69 -14.01
CA TYR A 189 -2.43 9.63 -13.13
C TYR A 189 -2.01 8.18 -12.87
N LEU A 190 -0.73 7.97 -12.54
CA LEU A 190 -0.21 6.65 -12.21
C LEU A 190 -0.39 6.35 -10.72
N MET A 191 -1.55 5.80 -10.35
CA MET A 191 -1.83 5.32 -8.99
C MET A 191 -2.44 3.91 -9.00
N GLY A 192 -2.45 3.26 -7.84
CA GLY A 192 -3.21 2.03 -7.59
C GLY A 192 -2.43 0.72 -7.83
N GLY A 193 -2.29 -0.07 -6.76
CA GLY A 193 -1.71 -1.42 -6.77
C GLY A 193 -0.19 -1.48 -7.01
N PRO A 194 0.54 -2.46 -6.44
CA PRO A 194 2.01 -2.50 -6.45
C PRO A 194 2.66 -2.83 -7.80
N GLY A 195 1.93 -2.87 -8.91
CA GLY A 195 2.46 -3.42 -10.16
C GLY A 195 3.61 -2.62 -10.79
N TRP A 196 3.86 -1.38 -10.34
CA TRP A 196 5.10 -0.68 -10.67
C TRP A 196 6.36 -1.39 -10.14
N LEU A 197 6.22 -2.35 -9.22
CA LEU A 197 7.31 -3.18 -8.69
C LEU A 197 7.58 -4.43 -9.54
N GLU A 198 6.79 -4.72 -10.59
CA GLU A 198 6.90 -5.97 -11.38
C GLU A 198 8.29 -6.23 -11.98
N GLY A 199 9.03 -5.17 -12.34
CA GLY A 199 10.37 -5.28 -12.91
C GLY A 199 11.51 -5.23 -11.89
N LEU A 200 11.19 -5.27 -10.59
CA LEU A 200 12.15 -5.20 -9.49
C LEU A 200 12.87 -6.54 -9.26
N THR A 201 14.15 -6.49 -8.94
CA THR A 201 14.98 -7.64 -8.59
C THR A 201 15.64 -7.46 -7.22
N THR A 202 16.21 -8.54 -6.68
CA THR A 202 17.03 -8.47 -5.45
C THR A 202 18.32 -7.68 -5.68
N ASP A 203 18.89 -7.72 -6.88
CA ASP A 203 20.08 -6.94 -7.27
C ASP A 203 19.83 -5.41 -7.16
N ASP A 204 18.63 -4.94 -7.47
CA ASP A 204 18.26 -3.52 -7.28
C ASP A 204 18.37 -3.11 -5.80
N ILE A 205 17.93 -3.99 -4.90
CA ILE A 205 17.97 -3.78 -3.46
C ILE A 205 19.42 -3.81 -2.95
N GLU A 206 20.22 -4.79 -3.40
CA GLU A 206 21.61 -4.95 -3.00
C GLU A 206 22.47 -3.75 -3.42
N LYS A 207 22.28 -3.24 -4.64
CA LYS A 207 22.95 -2.03 -5.13
C LYS A 207 22.61 -0.81 -4.28
N ALA A 208 21.32 -0.61 -4.01
CA ALA A 208 20.87 0.50 -3.16
C ALA A 208 21.34 0.39 -1.71
N ASP A 209 21.37 -0.82 -1.13
CA ASP A 209 22.00 -1.07 0.18
C ASP A 209 23.48 -0.67 0.17
N ALA A 210 24.23 -1.06 -0.87
CA ALA A 210 25.64 -0.72 -0.99
C ALA A 210 25.87 0.80 -1.09
N TRP A 211 25.09 1.52 -1.91
CA TRP A 211 25.23 2.98 -2.03
C TRP A 211 24.83 3.72 -0.76
N ILE A 212 23.76 3.29 -0.06
CA ILE A 212 23.38 3.87 1.22
C ILE A 212 24.48 3.63 2.27
N ALA A 213 25.08 2.44 2.31
CA ALA A 213 26.19 2.12 3.20
C ALA A 213 27.44 2.97 2.90
N GLN A 214 27.82 3.09 1.63
CA GLN A 214 28.93 3.95 1.20
C GLN A 214 28.67 5.43 1.55
N GLY A 215 27.44 5.91 1.36
CA GLY A 215 27.03 7.25 1.76
C GLY A 215 27.23 7.49 3.25
N LYS A 216 26.87 6.52 4.10
CA LYS A 216 27.09 6.61 5.56
C LYS A 216 28.57 6.68 5.92
N GLN A 217 29.43 5.95 5.21
CA GLN A 217 30.87 5.95 5.43
C GLN A 217 31.54 7.27 5.00
N LEU A 218 31.12 7.84 3.88
CA LEU A 218 31.73 9.04 3.31
C LEU A 218 31.20 10.36 3.91
N ALA A 219 30.06 10.34 4.61
CA ALA A 219 29.50 11.55 5.22
C ALA A 219 30.36 12.06 6.40
N ASP A 220 31.10 13.14 6.14
CA ASP A 220 32.19 13.65 6.98
C ASP A 220 31.82 14.86 7.86
N THR A 221 30.74 15.57 7.57
CA THR A 221 30.24 16.69 8.37
C THR A 221 28.94 16.33 9.11
N PRO A 222 28.59 17.03 10.21
CA PRO A 222 27.30 16.82 10.88
C PRO A 222 26.09 16.97 9.93
N GLN A 223 26.15 17.92 9.00
CA GLN A 223 25.08 18.21 8.05
C GLN A 223 24.96 17.12 6.98
N THR A 224 26.08 16.66 6.41
CA THR A 224 26.05 15.57 5.40
C THR A 224 25.62 14.26 6.05
N ARG A 225 26.06 13.96 7.28
CA ARG A 225 25.59 12.80 8.06
C ARG A 225 24.09 12.83 8.30
N ALA A 226 23.54 13.98 8.70
CA ALA A 226 22.11 14.13 8.92
C ALA A 226 21.31 13.85 7.64
N ARG A 227 21.73 14.39 6.49
CA ARG A 227 21.02 14.17 5.22
C ARG A 227 21.13 12.73 4.71
N VAL A 228 22.30 12.10 4.83
CA VAL A 228 22.45 10.66 4.53
C VAL A 228 21.59 9.81 5.46
N ALA A 229 21.46 10.17 6.74
CA ALA A 229 20.60 9.45 7.68
C ALA A 229 19.12 9.51 7.27
N VAL A 230 18.63 10.65 6.76
CA VAL A 230 17.28 10.76 6.18
C VAL A 230 17.13 9.81 4.99
N MET A 231 18.09 9.78 4.06
CA MET A 231 18.04 8.87 2.91
C MET A 231 18.03 7.40 3.37
N ALA A 232 18.89 7.04 4.32
CA ALA A 232 18.95 5.70 4.87
C ALA A 232 17.64 5.27 5.55
N ARG A 233 17.01 6.17 6.32
CA ARG A 233 15.74 5.92 6.99
C ARG A 233 14.58 5.77 5.99
N SER A 234 14.57 6.58 4.93
CA SER A 234 13.61 6.40 3.83
C SER A 234 13.82 5.06 3.10
N TRP A 235 15.09 4.68 2.92
CA TRP A 235 15.48 3.43 2.27
C TRP A 235 15.08 2.19 3.08
N GLU A 236 15.19 2.22 4.41
CA GLU A 236 14.71 1.13 5.28
C GLU A 236 13.24 0.80 5.01
N TYR A 237 12.39 1.81 4.85
CA TYR A 237 10.99 1.65 4.50
C TYR A 237 10.78 1.10 3.08
N TYR A 238 11.44 1.71 2.08
CA TYR A 238 11.36 1.26 0.70
C TYR A 238 11.82 -0.19 0.54
N ARG A 239 12.97 -0.53 1.12
CA ARG A 239 13.54 -1.87 1.12
C ARG A 239 12.58 -2.88 1.72
N ALA A 240 11.99 -2.60 2.88
CA ALA A 240 11.06 -3.53 3.54
C ALA A 240 9.85 -3.87 2.64
N ILE A 241 9.28 -2.87 1.97
CA ILE A 241 8.15 -3.07 1.04
C ILE A 241 8.59 -3.88 -0.18
N MET A 242 9.73 -3.53 -0.76
CA MET A 242 10.26 -4.18 -1.95
C MET A 242 10.64 -5.64 -1.70
N GLN A 243 11.31 -5.95 -0.59
CA GLN A 243 11.62 -7.31 -0.19
C GLN A 243 10.35 -8.12 0.05
N THR A 244 9.38 -7.52 0.75
CA THR A 244 8.06 -8.15 0.97
C THR A 244 7.35 -8.42 -0.35
N TYR A 245 7.41 -7.50 -1.31
CA TYR A 245 6.82 -7.67 -2.64
C TYR A 245 7.49 -8.79 -3.44
N ILE A 246 8.82 -8.79 -3.54
CA ILE A 246 9.58 -9.83 -4.25
C ILE A 246 9.28 -11.20 -3.65
N ALA A 247 9.35 -11.31 -2.32
CA ALA A 247 9.09 -12.56 -1.62
C ALA A 247 7.63 -13.00 -1.75
N ARG A 248 6.66 -12.08 -1.80
CA ARG A 248 5.25 -12.42 -2.07
C ARG A 248 4.99 -12.85 -3.51
N GLY A 249 5.77 -12.35 -4.46
CA GLY A 249 5.53 -12.54 -5.89
C GLY A 249 4.32 -11.74 -6.39
N LYS A 250 4.02 -11.85 -7.69
CA LYS A 250 2.92 -11.10 -8.34
C LYS A 250 1.51 -11.51 -7.88
N SER A 251 1.36 -12.63 -7.15
CA SER A 251 0.06 -13.18 -6.73
C SER A 251 -0.25 -12.82 -5.29
N ALA A 252 -1.40 -12.19 -5.07
CA ALA A 252 -1.78 -11.60 -3.77
C ALA A 252 -2.43 -12.57 -2.77
N ASP A 253 -2.53 -13.87 -3.07
CA ASP A 253 -3.38 -14.77 -2.26
C ASP A 253 -2.61 -15.85 -1.47
N ARG A 254 -1.51 -16.45 -1.96
CA ARG A 254 -0.71 -17.47 -1.22
C ARG A 254 0.76 -17.46 -1.64
N LEU A 255 1.68 -17.59 -0.68
CA LEU A 255 3.09 -17.84 -1.01
C LEU A 255 3.28 -19.29 -1.49
N SER A 256 4.17 -19.49 -2.46
CA SER A 256 4.77 -20.82 -2.63
C SER A 256 5.68 -21.13 -1.42
N VAL A 257 6.00 -22.41 -1.21
CA VAL A 257 6.95 -22.81 -0.17
C VAL A 257 8.29 -22.09 -0.35
N ASP A 258 8.79 -22.01 -1.59
CA ASP A 258 10.07 -21.34 -1.88
C ASP A 258 10.01 -19.83 -1.60
N ASN A 259 8.88 -19.18 -1.92
CA ASN A 259 8.64 -17.78 -1.60
C ASN A 259 8.56 -17.52 -0.08
N ALA A 260 7.89 -18.42 0.65
CA ALA A 260 7.83 -18.36 2.11
C ALA A 260 9.21 -18.55 2.75
N LEU A 261 10.03 -19.48 2.24
CA LEU A 261 11.42 -19.66 2.68
C LEU A 261 12.26 -18.43 2.39
N ALA A 262 12.21 -17.91 1.16
CA ALA A 262 12.92 -16.70 0.77
C ALA A 262 12.53 -15.49 1.65
N LEU A 263 11.26 -15.39 2.04
CA LEU A 263 10.79 -14.38 2.98
C LEU A 263 11.45 -14.51 4.36
N LEU A 264 11.48 -15.73 4.92
CA LEU A 264 12.06 -16.03 6.24
C LEU A 264 13.60 -15.97 6.26
N GLU A 265 14.24 -16.04 5.10
CA GLU A 265 15.70 -15.97 4.93
C GLU A 265 16.18 -14.59 4.46
N GLY A 266 15.25 -13.72 4.08
CA GLY A 266 15.54 -12.39 3.57
C GLY A 266 16.31 -11.53 4.57
N LYS A 267 17.47 -11.01 4.13
CA LYS A 267 18.27 -10.09 4.93
C LYS A 267 17.51 -8.80 5.20
N ASN A 268 17.50 -8.34 6.45
CA ASN A 268 16.86 -7.07 6.87
C ASN A 268 15.34 -7.01 6.63
N VAL A 269 14.68 -8.16 6.42
CA VAL A 269 13.22 -8.21 6.37
C VAL A 269 12.68 -8.08 7.80
N PRO A 270 11.79 -7.11 8.09
CA PRO A 270 11.20 -6.93 9.40
C PRO A 270 10.13 -8.01 9.67
N LEU A 271 10.55 -9.25 9.94
CA LEU A 271 9.66 -10.43 10.00
C LEU A 271 8.47 -10.27 10.97
N THR A 272 8.69 -9.64 12.12
CA THR A 272 7.70 -9.47 13.20
C THR A 272 7.07 -8.08 13.24
N GLN A 273 7.60 -7.12 12.47
CA GLN A 273 7.11 -5.75 12.48
C GLN A 273 6.26 -5.52 11.22
N PRO A 274 4.98 -5.16 11.36
CA PRO A 274 4.15 -4.79 10.24
C PRO A 274 4.75 -3.60 9.47
N LEU A 275 4.60 -3.57 8.14
CA LEU A 275 4.99 -2.42 7.31
C LEU A 275 4.34 -1.11 7.81
N ARG A 276 3.18 -1.20 8.48
CA ARG A 276 2.47 -0.08 9.08
C ARG A 276 3.25 0.53 10.23
N ALA A 277 3.92 -0.27 11.06
CA ALA A 277 4.72 0.27 12.15
C ALA A 277 5.93 1.06 11.64
N LEU A 278 6.54 0.62 10.53
CA LEU A 278 7.57 1.40 9.83
C LEU A 278 6.99 2.72 9.30
N TYR A 279 5.84 2.66 8.63
CA TYR A 279 5.12 3.86 8.18
C TYR A 279 4.79 4.81 9.33
N ASP A 280 4.19 4.33 10.43
CA ASP A 280 3.83 5.15 11.59
C ASP A 280 5.08 5.77 12.24
N SER A 281 6.23 5.08 12.19
CA SER A 281 7.53 5.61 12.61
C SER A 281 8.00 6.76 11.72
N LEU A 282 7.77 6.68 10.41
CA LEU A 282 8.03 7.76 9.47
C LEU A 282 7.04 8.93 9.61
N MET A 283 5.77 8.66 9.91
CA MET A 283 4.77 9.70 10.19
C MET A 283 5.08 10.55 11.43
N ARG A 284 5.92 10.04 12.34
CA ARG A 284 6.46 10.80 13.49
C ARG A 284 7.80 11.48 13.19
N ASP A 285 8.41 11.20 12.05
CA ASP A 285 9.64 11.82 11.61
C ASP A 285 9.36 13.26 11.15
N PRO A 286 10.17 14.27 11.48
CA PRO A 286 9.90 15.65 11.07
C PRO A 286 10.12 15.91 9.57
N ILE A 287 10.77 15.00 8.84
CA ILE A 287 11.15 15.15 7.43
C ILE A 287 10.46 14.12 6.53
N LEU A 288 10.29 12.89 7.00
CA LEU A 288 9.75 11.77 6.21
C LEU A 288 8.24 11.54 6.43
N ILE A 289 7.48 12.63 6.58
CA ILE A 289 6.02 12.59 6.76
C ILE A 289 5.34 12.34 5.42
N PHE A 290 4.33 11.47 5.41
CA PHE A 290 3.45 11.28 4.26
C PHE A 290 2.27 12.24 4.34
N THR A 291 1.86 12.81 3.21
CA THR A 291 0.70 13.71 3.16
C THR A 291 -0.60 12.90 3.18
N TRP A 292 -0.58 11.70 2.61
CA TRP A 292 -1.73 10.81 2.54
C TRP A 292 -1.57 9.56 3.44
N ASN A 293 -2.68 9.18 4.09
CA ASN A 293 -2.78 7.99 4.93
C ASN A 293 -3.61 6.84 4.30
N ALA A 294 -4.15 7.06 3.10
CA ALA A 294 -5.10 6.18 2.44
C ALA A 294 -4.62 5.82 1.02
N SER A 295 -3.83 4.75 0.89
CA SER A 295 -3.49 4.02 -0.35
C SER A 295 -2.47 2.92 -0.06
N TYR A 296 -2.32 1.93 -0.94
CA TYR A 296 -1.29 0.90 -0.76
C TYR A 296 0.14 1.51 -0.59
N PRO A 297 1.01 0.96 0.27
CA PRO A 297 0.92 -0.35 0.96
C PRO A 297 -0.02 -0.39 2.17
N TYR A 298 -0.65 0.74 2.54
CA TYR A 298 -1.33 0.93 3.83
C TYR A 298 -2.48 -0.05 4.12
N GLY A 299 -3.12 -0.64 3.10
CA GLY A 299 -4.20 -1.63 3.29
C GLY A 299 -3.74 -3.04 3.73
N THR A 300 -2.50 -3.43 3.42
CA THR A 300 -1.89 -4.71 3.87
C THR A 300 -0.81 -4.50 4.94
N ALA A 301 -0.60 -3.25 5.34
CA ALA A 301 0.54 -2.84 6.13
C ALA A 301 0.47 -3.31 7.59
N GLU A 302 -0.70 -3.68 8.11
CA GLU A 302 -0.90 -4.17 9.48
C GLU A 302 -0.36 -5.59 9.72
N ARG A 303 0.04 -6.29 8.67
CA ARG A 303 0.44 -7.68 8.70
C ARG A 303 1.95 -7.86 8.70
N ALA A 304 2.45 -8.64 9.65
CA ALA A 304 3.85 -9.00 9.75
C ALA A 304 4.21 -10.03 8.65
N PRO A 305 5.32 -9.88 7.93
CA PRO A 305 5.72 -10.82 6.86
C PRO A 305 5.83 -12.27 7.34
N PHE A 306 6.25 -12.51 8.58
CA PHE A 306 6.32 -13.85 9.16
C PHE A 306 4.99 -14.62 9.05
N LEU A 307 3.85 -13.94 9.24
CA LEU A 307 2.53 -14.58 9.24
C LEU A 307 2.16 -15.13 7.85
N ASP A 308 2.64 -14.52 6.76
CA ASP A 308 2.42 -15.05 5.40
C ASP A 308 3.12 -16.40 5.18
N ALA A 309 4.37 -16.49 5.66
CA ALA A 309 5.13 -17.75 5.61
C ALA A 309 4.53 -18.79 6.56
N ALA A 310 4.06 -18.36 7.74
CA ALA A 310 3.41 -19.24 8.70
C ALA A 310 2.12 -19.86 8.15
N GLU A 311 1.26 -19.09 7.48
CA GLU A 311 0.06 -19.62 6.82
C GLU A 311 0.41 -20.66 5.75
N THR A 312 1.47 -20.41 4.99
CA THR A 312 1.96 -21.35 3.98
C THR A 312 2.40 -22.67 4.64
N PHE A 313 3.10 -22.61 5.77
CA PHE A 313 3.45 -23.80 6.54
C PHE A 313 2.22 -24.49 7.14
N LEU A 314 1.23 -23.73 7.64
CA LEU A 314 0.00 -24.29 8.19
C LEU A 314 -0.84 -25.01 7.13
N ASP A 315 -0.82 -24.55 5.88
CA ASP A 315 -1.50 -25.17 4.75
C ASP A 315 -0.76 -26.39 4.20
N THR A 316 0.58 -26.34 4.12
CA THR A 316 1.38 -27.34 3.40
C THR A 316 2.05 -28.38 4.28
N ARG A 317 2.31 -28.05 5.56
CA ARG A 317 3.17 -28.84 6.46
C ARG A 317 4.56 -29.15 5.88
N ASP A 318 5.07 -28.30 4.98
CA ASP A 318 6.36 -28.53 4.33
C ASP A 318 7.51 -28.59 5.36
N GLU A 319 8.33 -29.63 5.24
CA GLU A 319 9.39 -29.93 6.20
C GLU A 319 10.53 -28.89 6.18
N ARG A 320 10.82 -28.27 5.03
CA ARG A 320 11.84 -27.21 4.95
C ARG A 320 11.39 -25.98 5.72
N LEU A 321 10.12 -25.58 5.56
CA LEU A 321 9.51 -24.51 6.37
C LEU A 321 9.46 -24.89 7.84
N GLY A 322 9.11 -26.13 8.18
CA GLY A 322 9.11 -26.63 9.55
C GLY A 322 10.49 -26.52 10.21
N GLN A 323 11.56 -26.90 9.50
CA GLN A 323 12.95 -26.75 9.97
C GLN A 323 13.31 -25.28 10.19
N LYS A 324 12.96 -24.41 9.24
CA LYS A 324 13.20 -22.97 9.37
C LYS A 324 12.47 -22.39 10.58
N LEU A 325 11.21 -22.72 10.80
CA LEU A 325 10.44 -22.28 11.97
C LEU A 325 11.05 -22.82 13.28
N ARG A 326 11.52 -24.07 13.32
CA ARG A 326 12.21 -24.63 14.49
C ARG A 326 13.50 -23.87 14.80
N SER A 327 14.28 -23.52 13.77
CA SER A 327 15.46 -22.66 13.94
C SER A 327 15.09 -21.28 14.48
N LEU A 328 14.05 -20.63 13.95
CA LEU A 328 13.57 -19.33 14.43
C LEU A 328 13.05 -19.40 15.87
N SER A 329 12.43 -20.52 16.27
CA SER A 329 11.92 -20.75 17.62
C SER A 329 13.01 -20.76 18.71
N GLN A 330 14.26 -20.94 18.30
CA GLN A 330 15.45 -20.96 19.16
C GLN A 330 16.29 -19.67 19.02
N GLY A 331 15.82 -18.70 18.22
CA GLY A 331 16.52 -17.45 17.98
C GLY A 331 16.50 -16.48 19.18
N ALA A 332 17.34 -15.44 19.09
CA ALA A 332 17.46 -14.41 20.12
C ALA A 332 16.30 -13.38 20.13
N ASP A 333 15.58 -13.22 19.01
CA ASP A 333 14.38 -12.39 18.96
C ASP A 333 13.22 -13.12 19.64
N SER A 334 12.86 -12.67 20.84
CA SER A 334 11.85 -13.34 21.67
C SER A 334 10.45 -13.31 21.06
N GLN A 335 10.08 -12.27 20.30
CA GLN A 335 8.78 -12.18 19.65
C GLN A 335 8.72 -13.17 18.48
N LEU A 336 9.75 -13.19 17.63
CA LEU A 336 9.83 -14.10 16.50
C LEU A 336 9.91 -15.56 16.96
N ALA A 337 10.71 -15.83 17.98
CA ALA A 337 10.82 -17.15 18.58
C ALA A 337 9.48 -17.61 19.16
N GLY A 338 8.78 -16.75 19.90
CA GLY A 338 7.47 -17.06 20.46
C GLY A 338 6.42 -17.34 19.39
N LEU A 339 6.36 -16.51 18.34
CA LEU A 339 5.48 -16.74 17.19
C LEU A 339 5.77 -18.08 16.49
N ALA A 340 7.05 -18.39 16.24
CA ALA A 340 7.44 -19.66 15.64
C ALA A 340 7.06 -20.87 16.51
N LYS A 341 7.24 -20.79 17.83
CA LYS A 341 6.81 -21.83 18.77
C LYS A 341 5.29 -22.03 18.74
N THR A 342 4.53 -20.95 18.74
CA THR A 342 3.06 -21.00 18.69
C THR A 342 2.57 -21.62 17.38
N ILE A 343 3.14 -21.22 16.23
CA ILE A 343 2.78 -21.81 14.92
C ILE A 343 3.10 -23.31 14.86
N LEU A 344 4.27 -23.73 15.36
CA LEU A 344 4.63 -25.15 15.42
C LEU A 344 3.70 -25.93 16.37
N ALA A 345 3.35 -25.35 17.52
CA ALA A 345 2.43 -26.00 18.46
C ALA A 345 1.02 -26.15 17.87
N ILE A 346 0.51 -25.15 17.16
CA ILE A 346 -0.77 -25.24 16.41
C ILE A 346 -0.66 -26.33 15.35
N ALA A 347 0.45 -26.35 14.61
CA ALA A 347 0.66 -27.31 13.53
C ALA A 347 0.63 -28.77 13.98
N GLU A 348 1.08 -29.01 15.21
CA GLU A 348 1.19 -30.34 15.81
C GLU A 348 0.00 -30.67 16.74
N GLY A 349 -1.02 -29.81 16.83
CA GLY A 349 -2.19 -30.01 17.70
C GLY A 349 -1.86 -29.92 19.20
N ARG A 350 -0.74 -29.26 19.55
CA ARG A 350 -0.24 -29.11 20.91
C ARG A 350 -0.52 -27.73 21.52
N ALA A 351 -0.99 -26.78 20.71
CA ALA A 351 -1.32 -25.45 21.19
C ALA A 351 -2.58 -25.48 22.05
N GLN A 352 -2.58 -24.72 23.15
CA GLN A 352 -3.79 -24.51 23.93
C GLN A 352 -4.68 -23.50 23.19
N ASN A 353 -5.77 -23.98 22.59
CA ASN A 353 -6.81 -23.11 22.06
C ASN A 353 -7.68 -22.56 23.19
N LEU A 354 -7.80 -21.24 23.28
CA LEU A 354 -8.64 -20.56 24.27
C LEU A 354 -10.11 -20.42 23.83
N VAL A 355 -10.40 -20.73 22.56
CA VAL A 355 -11.74 -20.65 21.99
C VAL A 355 -12.53 -21.90 22.41
N PRO A 356 -13.59 -21.76 23.22
CA PRO A 356 -14.44 -22.89 23.55
C PRO A 356 -15.24 -23.31 22.31
N ASN A 357 -15.33 -24.62 22.07
CA ASN A 357 -16.08 -25.19 20.95
C ASN A 357 -15.66 -24.63 19.57
N SER A 358 -14.36 -24.62 19.29
CA SER A 358 -13.78 -24.04 18.06
C SER A 358 -14.20 -24.72 16.76
N GLY A 359 -14.54 -26.02 16.80
CA GLY A 359 -15.00 -26.82 15.66
C GLY A 359 -16.51 -27.04 15.63
N PHE A 360 -17.29 -26.34 16.47
CA PHE A 360 -18.76 -26.39 16.43
C PHE A 360 -19.36 -27.80 16.71
N GLU A 361 -18.72 -28.59 17.56
CA GLU A 361 -19.13 -29.97 17.85
C GLU A 361 -19.91 -30.15 19.17
N ALA A 362 -20.08 -29.09 19.96
CA ALA A 362 -20.91 -29.13 21.16
C ALA A 362 -22.39 -29.37 20.83
N GLN A 363 -23.16 -29.84 21.82
CA GLN A 363 -24.61 -30.09 21.68
C GLN A 363 -25.38 -28.87 21.14
N ASN A 364 -24.96 -27.66 21.52
CA ASN A 364 -25.42 -26.40 20.95
C ASN A 364 -24.24 -25.71 20.25
N PRO A 365 -23.97 -26.01 18.97
CA PRO A 365 -22.71 -25.60 18.31
C PRO A 365 -22.44 -24.09 18.28
N LEU A 366 -23.50 -23.27 18.22
CA LEU A 366 -23.41 -21.81 18.17
C LEU A 366 -23.55 -21.14 19.55
N ASP A 367 -23.53 -21.90 20.65
CA ASP A 367 -23.67 -21.31 21.98
C ASP A 367 -22.52 -20.34 22.31
N GLY A 368 -22.88 -19.16 22.81
CA GLY A 368 -21.99 -18.03 23.04
C GLY A 368 -21.26 -17.51 21.79
N TRP A 369 -21.68 -17.87 20.57
CA TRP A 369 -21.21 -17.26 19.33
C TRP A 369 -22.16 -16.15 18.91
N TRP A 370 -21.61 -15.03 18.46
CA TRP A 370 -22.41 -13.93 17.92
C TRP A 370 -22.36 -13.94 16.40
N CYS A 371 -23.54 -13.99 15.80
CA CYS A 371 -23.73 -13.90 14.35
C CYS A 371 -24.58 -12.66 14.03
N GLY A 372 -23.96 -11.68 13.37
CA GLY A 372 -24.61 -10.42 12.98
C GLY A 372 -24.95 -10.38 11.50
N MET A 373 -26.17 -9.96 11.17
CA MET A 373 -26.59 -9.66 9.80
C MET A 373 -26.57 -8.14 9.57
N HIS A 374 -25.98 -7.68 8.47
CA HIS A 374 -26.03 -6.26 8.14
C HIS A 374 -27.42 -5.93 7.57
N ARG A 375 -28.14 -4.96 8.18
CA ARG A 375 -29.48 -4.53 7.73
C ARG A 375 -30.51 -5.67 7.58
N GLY A 376 -30.35 -6.76 8.34
CA GLY A 376 -31.26 -7.92 8.29
C GLY A 376 -31.12 -8.77 7.02
N THR A 377 -30.08 -8.56 6.22
CA THR A 377 -29.76 -9.38 5.04
C THR A 377 -28.48 -10.19 5.32
N GLY A 378 -28.42 -11.41 4.76
CA GLY A 378 -27.30 -12.35 4.93
C GLY A 378 -27.73 -13.60 5.70
N THR A 379 -26.86 -14.62 5.76
CA THR A 379 -27.07 -15.79 6.62
C THR A 379 -25.77 -16.19 7.30
N ALA A 380 -25.86 -16.68 8.53
CA ALA A 380 -24.79 -17.40 9.22
C ALA A 380 -25.41 -18.69 9.77
N ARG A 381 -24.98 -19.85 9.26
CA ARG A 381 -25.57 -21.15 9.59
C ARG A 381 -24.50 -22.21 9.70
N LEU A 382 -24.79 -23.25 10.47
CA LEU A 382 -23.97 -24.45 10.46
C LEU A 382 -24.17 -25.22 9.15
N THR A 383 -23.10 -25.78 8.63
CA THR A 383 -23.12 -26.68 7.48
C THR A 383 -22.29 -27.91 7.78
N GLY A 384 -22.78 -29.07 7.35
CA GLY A 384 -21.99 -30.31 7.30
C GLY A 384 -21.32 -30.53 5.94
N GLU A 385 -21.44 -29.57 5.02
CA GLU A 385 -20.83 -29.67 3.70
C GLU A 385 -19.33 -29.38 3.77
N ARG A 386 -18.52 -30.44 3.71
CA ARG A 386 -17.04 -30.40 3.69
C ARG A 386 -16.45 -29.50 4.81
N PRO A 387 -16.70 -29.82 6.10
CA PRO A 387 -15.99 -29.18 7.19
C PRO A 387 -14.47 -29.40 7.05
N TYR A 388 -13.66 -28.54 7.67
CA TYR A 388 -12.22 -28.74 7.73
C TYR A 388 -11.89 -29.87 8.71
N GLU A 389 -12.52 -29.84 9.89
CA GLU A 389 -12.42 -30.86 10.93
C GLU A 389 -13.80 -31.16 11.51
N GLY A 390 -13.99 -32.36 12.06
CA GLY A 390 -15.27 -32.73 12.66
C GLY A 390 -16.41 -32.90 11.65
N ALA A 391 -17.62 -32.56 12.09
CA ALA A 391 -18.87 -32.67 11.36
C ALA A 391 -19.47 -31.32 10.96
N HIS A 392 -19.01 -30.21 11.53
CA HIS A 392 -19.63 -28.90 11.36
C HIS A 392 -18.64 -27.80 10.94
N ALA A 393 -19.09 -26.89 10.08
CA ALA A 393 -18.45 -25.62 9.80
C ALA A 393 -19.50 -24.49 9.79
N VAL A 394 -19.06 -23.25 9.87
CA VAL A 394 -19.95 -22.09 9.75
C VAL A 394 -19.93 -21.56 8.33
N GLU A 395 -21.10 -21.50 7.70
CA GLU A 395 -21.31 -20.92 6.37
C GLU A 395 -21.92 -19.52 6.50
N VAL A 396 -21.35 -18.57 5.76
CA VAL A 396 -21.80 -17.20 5.63
C VAL A 396 -22.04 -16.85 4.15
N THR A 397 -23.21 -16.28 3.84
CA THR A 397 -23.58 -15.86 2.48
C THR A 397 -23.73 -14.35 2.36
N GLY A 398 -23.00 -13.77 1.40
CA GLY A 398 -23.00 -12.35 1.06
C GLY A 398 -24.38 -11.74 0.73
N THR A 399 -24.53 -10.45 1.00
CA THR A 399 -25.73 -9.65 0.70
C THR A 399 -25.53 -8.76 -0.53
N PHE A 400 -26.62 -8.25 -1.11
CA PHE A 400 -26.59 -7.36 -2.28
C PHE A 400 -25.83 -6.03 -2.05
N ASP A 401 -25.70 -5.58 -0.79
CA ASP A 401 -24.98 -4.35 -0.42
C ASP A 401 -23.52 -4.62 0.00
N GLY A 402 -23.07 -5.87 -0.04
CA GLY A 402 -21.67 -6.22 0.11
C GLY A 402 -21.22 -6.54 1.53
N TYR A 403 -22.13 -6.85 2.46
CA TYR A 403 -21.82 -7.24 3.84
C TYR A 403 -22.51 -8.57 4.19
N GLY A 404 -21.79 -9.68 4.02
CA GLY A 404 -22.33 -11.04 4.09
C GLY A 404 -22.65 -11.60 5.47
N GLY A 405 -22.18 -10.95 6.51
CA GLY A 405 -22.42 -11.37 7.88
C GLY A 405 -21.14 -11.28 8.70
N VAL A 406 -21.34 -11.14 10.00
CA VAL A 406 -20.28 -11.06 11.00
C VAL A 406 -20.35 -12.29 11.88
N PHE A 407 -19.20 -12.92 12.08
CA PHE A 407 -19.03 -14.05 12.98
C PHE A 407 -18.04 -13.68 14.09
N ARG A 408 -18.44 -13.79 15.35
CA ARG A 408 -17.65 -13.31 16.50
C ARG A 408 -17.70 -14.26 17.68
N LYS A 409 -16.56 -14.38 18.36
CA LYS A 409 -16.43 -14.97 19.70
C LYS A 409 -15.72 -14.02 20.65
N ASP A 410 -16.19 -13.97 21.89
CA ASP A 410 -15.47 -13.33 22.98
C ASP A 410 -14.66 -14.41 23.72
N VAL A 411 -13.34 -14.27 23.72
CA VAL A 411 -12.39 -15.25 24.25
C VAL A 411 -11.75 -14.70 25.52
N PRO A 412 -11.86 -15.37 26.68
CA PRO A 412 -11.17 -14.93 27.89
C PRO A 412 -9.65 -14.89 27.70
N VAL A 413 -9.02 -13.77 28.04
CA VAL A 413 -7.57 -13.55 27.88
C VAL A 413 -7.00 -12.79 29.07
N LYS A 414 -5.67 -12.73 29.16
CA LYS A 414 -4.92 -12.11 30.26
C LYS A 414 -4.27 -10.80 29.82
N PRO A 415 -4.24 -9.78 30.69
CA PRO A 415 -3.45 -8.56 30.47
C PRO A 415 -1.96 -8.81 30.20
N GLY A 416 -1.33 -7.92 29.45
CA GLY A 416 0.10 -7.95 29.11
C GLY A 416 0.53 -9.04 28.12
N LYS A 417 -0.36 -9.97 27.77
CA LYS A 417 -0.07 -11.07 26.85
C LYS A 417 -0.41 -10.72 25.40
N ARG A 418 0.24 -11.41 24.47
CA ARG A 418 -0.08 -11.37 23.03
C ARG A 418 -0.75 -12.67 22.64
N TYR A 419 -1.59 -12.58 21.61
CA TYR A 419 -2.38 -13.70 21.13
C TYR A 419 -2.28 -13.80 19.61
N LEU A 420 -2.27 -15.04 19.13
CA LEU A 420 -2.43 -15.35 17.72
C LEU A 420 -3.88 -15.81 17.51
N PHE A 421 -4.63 -15.07 16.70
CA PHE A 421 -5.94 -15.49 16.21
C PHE A 421 -5.75 -16.17 14.85
N MET A 422 -6.21 -17.41 14.74
CA MET A 422 -6.22 -18.19 13.50
C MET A 422 -7.64 -18.67 13.19
N LEU A 423 -7.95 -18.81 11.90
CA LEU A 423 -9.06 -19.62 11.43
C LEU A 423 -8.71 -20.33 10.12
N ARG A 424 -9.51 -21.33 9.77
CA ARG A 424 -9.57 -21.89 8.43
C ARG A 424 -10.74 -21.28 7.68
N ALA A 425 -10.50 -20.85 6.44
CA ALA A 425 -11.57 -20.38 5.56
C ALA A 425 -11.48 -21.00 4.17
N ARG A 426 -12.64 -21.19 3.56
CA ARG A 426 -12.80 -21.55 2.15
C ARG A 426 -14.02 -20.84 1.58
N TRP A 427 -14.20 -20.98 0.27
CA TRP A 427 -15.42 -20.54 -0.40
C TRP A 427 -15.94 -21.58 -1.39
N GLU A 428 -17.16 -21.36 -1.85
CA GLU A 428 -17.77 -22.02 -2.99
C GLU A 428 -18.49 -20.99 -3.88
N GLY A 429 -18.72 -21.35 -5.14
CA GLY A 429 -19.40 -20.49 -6.12
C GLY A 429 -18.49 -19.46 -6.79
N GLU A 430 -19.09 -18.63 -7.64
CA GLU A 430 -18.37 -17.64 -8.44
C GLU A 430 -18.11 -16.34 -7.63
N PRO A 431 -16.90 -15.76 -7.67
CA PRO A 431 -16.62 -14.48 -6.99
C PRO A 431 -17.37 -13.35 -7.64
N GLY A 432 -17.84 -12.44 -6.80
CA GLY A 432 -18.16 -11.09 -7.25
C GLY A 432 -16.95 -10.17 -7.21
N ALA A 433 -17.10 -8.99 -7.78
CA ALA A 433 -16.11 -7.93 -7.61
C ALA A 433 -16.06 -7.52 -6.13
N GLY A 434 -14.87 -7.52 -5.53
CA GLY A 434 -14.67 -7.09 -4.14
C GLY A 434 -15.01 -8.13 -3.07
N THR A 435 -15.32 -9.39 -3.43
CA THR A 435 -15.47 -10.48 -2.47
C THR A 435 -14.18 -10.68 -1.67
N THR A 436 -14.21 -10.35 -0.39
CA THR A 436 -13.08 -10.39 0.55
C THR A 436 -13.59 -10.76 1.94
N CYS A 437 -12.76 -11.39 2.76
CA CYS A 437 -13.04 -11.57 4.17
C CYS A 437 -12.16 -10.64 5.00
N GLN A 438 -12.56 -10.33 6.23
CA GLN A 438 -11.78 -9.54 7.15
C GLN A 438 -11.75 -10.19 8.53
N MET A 439 -10.56 -10.54 9.01
CA MET A 439 -10.32 -10.87 10.43
C MET A 439 -10.17 -9.59 11.22
N LEU A 440 -10.67 -9.58 12.46
CA LEU A 440 -10.57 -8.46 13.38
C LEU A 440 -10.36 -8.94 14.81
N THR A 441 -9.48 -8.25 15.54
CA THR A 441 -9.26 -8.44 16.96
C THR A 441 -9.36 -7.12 17.74
N GLN A 442 -10.04 -7.15 18.88
CA GLN A 442 -10.16 -6.02 19.81
C GLN A 442 -10.21 -6.54 21.25
N PHE A 443 -9.61 -5.82 22.19
CA PHE A 443 -9.67 -6.18 23.61
C PHE A 443 -10.85 -5.48 24.29
N CYS A 444 -11.46 -6.16 25.26
CA CYS A 444 -12.56 -5.64 26.08
C CYS A 444 -12.20 -5.63 27.56
N ASP A 445 -12.77 -4.67 28.29
CA ASP A 445 -12.77 -4.67 29.75
C ASP A 445 -13.95 -5.49 30.33
N ALA A 446 -14.00 -5.58 31.67
CA ALA A 446 -15.04 -6.29 32.41
C ALA A 446 -16.48 -5.79 32.15
N THR A 447 -16.64 -4.58 31.61
CA THR A 447 -17.95 -4.01 31.25
C THR A 447 -18.36 -4.35 29.82
N GLY A 448 -17.49 -5.03 29.06
CA GLY A 448 -17.69 -5.31 27.64
C GLY A 448 -17.34 -4.14 26.73
N ARG A 449 -16.69 -3.09 27.25
CA ARG A 449 -16.27 -1.93 26.46
C ARG A 449 -14.99 -2.26 25.70
N ILE A 450 -14.98 -1.95 24.41
CA ILE A 450 -13.78 -2.03 23.56
C ILE A 450 -12.71 -1.06 24.08
N LEU A 451 -11.50 -1.57 24.31
CA LEU A 451 -10.34 -0.78 24.71
C LEU A 451 -9.75 -0.02 23.51
N PRO A 452 -9.37 1.26 23.66
CA PRO A 452 -8.78 2.06 22.59
C PRO A 452 -7.46 1.45 22.10
N ASP A 453 -7.10 1.73 20.85
CA ASP A 453 -5.85 1.27 20.20
C ASP A 453 -5.60 -0.25 20.21
N SER A 454 -6.64 -1.05 20.49
CA SER A 454 -6.59 -2.51 20.50
C SER A 454 -6.94 -3.16 19.16
N LEU A 455 -7.54 -2.40 18.24
CA LEU A 455 -7.99 -2.91 16.94
C LEU A 455 -6.82 -3.39 16.09
N ARG A 456 -6.89 -4.64 15.64
CA ARG A 456 -6.14 -5.13 14.49
C ARG A 456 -7.10 -5.75 13.49
N SER A 457 -6.77 -5.63 12.21
CA SER A 457 -7.58 -6.20 11.14
C SER A 457 -6.72 -6.72 10.00
N TYR A 458 -7.18 -7.78 9.34
CA TYR A 458 -6.54 -8.34 8.16
C TYR A 458 -7.60 -8.75 7.14
N SER A 459 -7.54 -8.15 5.95
CA SER A 459 -8.40 -8.53 4.82
C SER A 459 -7.71 -9.57 3.95
N PHE A 460 -8.44 -10.63 3.60
CA PHE A 460 -7.94 -11.76 2.83
C PHE A 460 -8.99 -12.25 1.83
N ARG A 461 -8.57 -13.07 0.85
CA ARG A 461 -9.46 -13.73 -0.10
C ARG A 461 -9.43 -15.23 0.12
N CYS A 462 -10.61 -15.83 0.18
CA CYS A 462 -10.77 -17.27 0.29
C CYS A 462 -10.54 -17.97 -1.05
N THR A 463 -10.14 -19.24 -0.98
CA THR A 463 -10.02 -20.15 -2.13
C THR A 463 -10.91 -21.37 -1.95
N ALA A 464 -11.08 -22.18 -3.00
CA ALA A 464 -11.98 -23.35 -2.96
C ALA A 464 -11.48 -24.43 -1.99
N GLU A 465 -10.18 -24.37 -1.70
CA GLU A 465 -9.50 -25.14 -0.67
C GLU A 465 -9.54 -24.42 0.67
N TRP A 466 -9.56 -25.20 1.76
CA TRP A 466 -9.38 -24.71 3.11
C TRP A 466 -7.98 -24.12 3.28
N ARG A 467 -7.92 -22.90 3.81
CA ARG A 467 -6.67 -22.18 4.05
C ARG A 467 -6.63 -21.56 5.43
N ALA A 468 -5.45 -21.58 6.05
CA ALA A 468 -5.20 -20.88 7.30
C ALA A 468 -5.07 -19.38 7.06
N PHE A 469 -5.70 -18.62 7.95
CA PHE A 469 -5.52 -17.18 8.05
C PHE A 469 -5.21 -16.83 9.51
N THR A 470 -4.25 -15.94 9.72
CA THR A 470 -3.68 -15.61 11.02
C THR A 470 -3.63 -14.09 11.25
N LEU A 471 -3.79 -13.68 12.50
CA LEU A 471 -3.73 -12.29 12.94
C LEU A 471 -3.13 -12.21 14.34
N GLU A 472 -1.97 -11.56 14.46
CA GLU A 472 -1.33 -11.28 15.76
C GLU A 472 -1.96 -10.04 16.42
N THR A 473 -2.30 -10.16 17.70
CA THR A 473 -2.78 -9.02 18.52
C THR A 473 -1.62 -8.13 19.00
N ARG A 474 -1.95 -6.92 19.46
CA ARG A 474 -1.02 -6.14 20.31
C ARG A 474 -0.96 -6.77 21.71
N PRO A 475 0.03 -6.42 22.57
CA PRO A 475 -0.06 -6.75 23.98
C PRO A 475 -1.39 -6.28 24.57
N ALA A 476 -2.08 -7.16 25.27
CA ALA A 476 -3.34 -6.85 25.94
C ALA A 476 -3.13 -5.71 26.97
N PRO A 477 -3.89 -4.60 26.90
CA PRO A 477 -3.86 -3.57 27.92
C PRO A 477 -4.17 -4.14 29.32
N GLN A 478 -3.80 -3.41 30.37
CA GLN A 478 -3.96 -3.88 31.76
C GLN A 478 -5.41 -4.27 32.10
N GLU A 479 -6.39 -3.58 31.49
CA GLU A 479 -7.79 -3.74 31.91
C GLU A 479 -8.53 -4.82 31.12
N THR A 480 -7.78 -5.58 30.33
CA THR A 480 -8.30 -6.61 29.44
C THR A 480 -8.83 -7.80 30.23
N VAL A 481 -10.04 -8.24 29.89
CA VAL A 481 -10.59 -9.53 30.38
C VAL A 481 -10.91 -10.49 29.24
N SER A 482 -11.20 -9.96 28.04
CA SER A 482 -11.54 -10.76 26.88
C SER A 482 -11.05 -10.14 25.58
N LEU A 483 -10.90 -11.00 24.58
CA LEU A 483 -10.55 -10.68 23.22
C LEU A 483 -11.74 -11.00 22.32
N VAL A 484 -12.17 -10.02 21.55
CA VAL A 484 -13.10 -10.19 20.44
C VAL A 484 -12.33 -10.79 19.27
N ALA A 485 -12.60 -12.04 18.92
CA ALA A 485 -12.14 -12.67 17.69
C ALA A 485 -13.29 -12.66 16.67
N ARG A 486 -13.16 -11.84 15.63
CA ARG A 486 -14.23 -11.55 14.67
C ARG A 486 -13.77 -11.82 13.23
N VAL A 487 -14.69 -12.33 12.42
CA VAL A 487 -14.51 -12.52 10.98
C VAL A 487 -15.73 -11.96 10.25
N ASP A 488 -15.49 -11.14 9.24
CA ASP A 488 -16.51 -10.59 8.37
C ASP A 488 -16.35 -11.18 6.97
N ALA A 489 -17.45 -11.63 6.36
CA ALA A 489 -17.49 -11.91 4.93
C ALA A 489 -18.01 -10.65 4.19
N LEU A 490 -17.19 -10.06 3.33
CA LEU A 490 -17.44 -8.78 2.65
C LEU A 490 -17.49 -8.95 1.12
N GLY A 491 -18.15 -8.01 0.44
CA GLY A 491 -18.26 -7.89 -1.02
C GLY A 491 -19.61 -8.33 -1.58
N GLN A 492 -19.91 -7.90 -2.82
CA GLN A 492 -21.15 -8.23 -3.54
C GLN A 492 -20.94 -9.55 -4.30
N PRO A 493 -21.19 -10.72 -3.69
CA PRO A 493 -20.98 -11.97 -4.40
C PRO A 493 -21.91 -12.13 -5.60
N LYS A 494 -21.52 -12.99 -6.53
CA LYS A 494 -22.46 -13.55 -7.49
C LYS A 494 -23.36 -14.59 -6.82
N THR A 495 -24.49 -14.91 -7.45
CA THR A 495 -25.44 -15.92 -6.98
C THR A 495 -24.74 -17.25 -6.67
N GLY A 496 -25.00 -17.82 -5.49
CA GLY A 496 -24.43 -19.11 -5.07
C GLY A 496 -23.05 -19.05 -4.40
N HIS A 497 -22.48 -17.85 -4.20
CA HIS A 497 -21.26 -17.69 -3.42
C HIS A 497 -21.51 -17.97 -1.93
N ARG A 498 -20.67 -18.81 -1.33
CA ARG A 498 -20.71 -19.18 0.08
C ARG A 498 -19.31 -19.10 0.64
N THR A 499 -19.13 -18.46 1.79
CA THR A 499 -17.86 -18.47 2.52
C THR A 499 -18.02 -19.34 3.75
N CYS A 500 -17.10 -20.30 3.94
CA CYS A 500 -17.13 -21.19 5.11
C CYS A 500 -15.93 -20.92 6.01
N PHE A 501 -16.15 -20.98 7.32
CA PHE A 501 -15.17 -20.80 8.37
C PHE A 501 -15.17 -22.01 9.31
N ASP A 502 -13.99 -22.41 9.76
CA ASP A 502 -13.79 -23.55 10.66
C ASP A 502 -12.48 -23.42 11.46
N ALA A 503 -12.26 -24.31 12.43
CA ALA A 503 -11.04 -24.44 13.24
C ALA A 503 -10.56 -23.10 13.81
N LEU A 504 -11.45 -22.41 14.55
CA LEU A 504 -11.15 -21.10 15.09
C LEU A 504 -10.24 -21.21 16.32
N GLU A 505 -9.03 -20.66 16.24
CA GLU A 505 -8.03 -20.78 17.29
C GLU A 505 -7.60 -19.41 17.82
N VAL A 506 -7.57 -19.26 19.14
CA VAL A 506 -6.89 -18.13 19.81
C VAL A 506 -5.89 -18.72 20.78
N CYS A 507 -4.60 -18.53 20.49
CA CYS A 507 -3.51 -19.08 21.27
C CYS A 507 -2.66 -17.96 21.88
N GLU A 508 -2.26 -18.11 23.15
CA GLU A 508 -1.26 -17.22 23.76
C GLU A 508 0.08 -17.40 23.04
N ILE A 509 0.74 -16.29 22.69
CA ILE A 509 2.08 -16.30 22.13
C ILE A 509 3.06 -16.43 23.29
N VAL A 510 3.70 -17.60 23.38
CA VAL A 510 4.61 -17.93 24.47
C VAL A 510 5.95 -17.23 24.23
N SER A 511 6.22 -16.15 24.98
CA SER A 511 7.55 -15.52 25.00
C SER A 511 8.53 -16.39 25.80
N ASN A 512 9.80 -16.36 25.40
CA ASN A 512 10.90 -16.95 26.18
C ASN A 512 11.15 -16.19 27.47
#